data_AF-G4FKJ9-F1
#
_entry.id   AF-G4FKJ9-F1
#
_cell.length_a   1.000
_cell.length_b   1.000
_cell.length_c   1.000
_cell.angle_alpha   90.00
_cell.angle_beta   90.00
_cell.angle_gamma   90.00
#
_symmetry.space_group_name_H-M   'P 1'
#
loop_
_entity.id
_entity.type
_entity.pdbx_description
1 polymer ?
#
loop_
_entity_poly.entity_id
_entity_poly.type
_entity_poly.pdbx_seq_one_letter_code
_entity_poly.pdbx_strand_id
1 'polypeptide(L)' 'MMRAFKNEHDCESITERWEAVDAYLECVTSCGLYDGVCVTTCITKHLEPGTELKDEVKFERKY' A
#
# COMPACT_ATOMS: atom_id res chain seq x y z
N MET A 1 -25.61 1.97 -7.94
CA MET A 1 -24.94 3.07 -7.20
C MET A 1 -23.79 2.45 -6.41
N MET A 2 -22.54 2.66 -6.84
CA MET A 2 -21.36 2.06 -6.19
C MET A 2 -21.06 2.83 -4.91
N ARG A 3 -20.93 2.11 -3.79
CA ARG A 3 -20.63 2.70 -2.47
C ARG A 3 -19.16 3.08 -2.43
N ALA A 4 -18.87 4.34 -2.13
CA ALA A 4 -17.53 4.83 -1.85
C ALA A 4 -17.10 4.38 -0.45
N PHE A 5 -15.99 3.64 -0.37
CA PHE A 5 -15.36 3.29 0.90
C PHE A 5 -14.64 4.53 1.44
N LYS A 6 -15.06 4.97 2.64
CA LYS A 6 -14.44 6.05 3.41
C LYS A 6 -13.01 5.66 3.78
N ASN A 7 -12.05 6.20 3.04
CA ASN A 7 -10.69 6.56 3.44
C ASN A 7 -10.17 7.40 2.27
N GLU A 8 -10.16 8.71 2.48
CA GLU A 8 -9.68 9.73 1.55
C GLU A 8 -8.19 9.46 1.32
N HIS A 9 -7.92 8.66 0.28
CA HIS A 9 -6.62 8.62 -0.36
C HIS A 9 -6.43 10.00 -0.98
N ASP A 10 -5.34 10.69 -0.65
CA ASP A 10 -4.89 11.94 -1.26
C ASP A 10 -4.41 11.69 -2.71
N CYS A 11 -5.25 11.00 -3.50
CA CYS A 11 -5.05 10.77 -4.92
C CYS A 11 -5.99 11.74 -5.63
N GLU A 12 -5.45 12.77 -6.28
CA GLU A 12 -6.23 13.88 -6.86
C GLU A 12 -7.23 13.41 -7.93
N SER A 13 -7.16 12.15 -8.37
CA SER A 13 -8.12 11.52 -9.27
C SER A 13 -8.15 10.00 -9.13
N ILE A 14 -9.32 9.40 -9.46
CA ILE A 14 -9.50 7.94 -9.55
C ILE A 14 -8.41 7.29 -10.40
N THR A 15 -7.98 7.97 -11.47
CA THR A 15 -6.89 7.54 -12.37
C THR A 15 -5.61 7.23 -11.61
N GLU A 16 -5.15 8.13 -10.74
CA GLU A 16 -3.88 7.98 -10.02
C GLU A 16 -3.89 6.76 -9.08
N ARG A 17 -5.04 6.48 -8.45
CA ARG A 17 -5.24 5.27 -7.67
C ARG A 17 -5.13 4.00 -8.51
N TRP A 18 -5.63 4.02 -9.74
CA TRP A 18 -5.51 2.88 -10.65
C TRP A 18 -4.10 2.72 -11.21
N GLU A 19 -3.37 3.81 -11.43
CA GLU A 19 -1.95 3.77 -11.82
C GLU A 19 -1.08 3.09 -10.74
N ALA A 20 -1.33 3.38 -9.47
CA ALA A 20 -0.69 2.69 -8.35
C ALA A 20 -0.98 1.17 -8.32
N VAL A 21 -2.22 0.78 -8.62
CA VAL A 21 -2.62 -0.64 -8.72
C VAL A 21 -1.98 -1.31 -9.93
N ASP A 22 -1.89 -0.63 -11.06
CA ASP A 22 -1.26 -1.13 -12.28
C ASP A 22 0.23 -1.43 -12.04
N ALA A 23 0.94 -0.49 -11.41
CA ALA A 23 2.35 -0.66 -11.05
C ALA A 23 2.57 -1.82 -10.04
N TYR A 24 1.66 -2.00 -9.07
CA TYR A 24 1.67 -3.17 -8.19
C TYR A 24 1.51 -4.48 -8.99
N LEU A 25 0.55 -4.52 -9.92
CA LEU A 25 0.29 -5.72 -10.74
C LEU A 25 1.47 -6.08 -11.64
N GLU A 26 2.17 -5.08 -12.19
CA GLU A 26 3.41 -5.29 -12.95
C GLU A 26 4.54 -5.86 -12.05
N CYS A 27 4.64 -5.36 -10.81
CA CYS A 27 5.61 -5.82 -9.81
C CYS A 27 5.37 -7.30 -9.42
N VAL A 28 4.13 -7.68 -9.08
CA VAL A 28 3.77 -9.05 -8.70
C VAL A 28 3.62 -10.02 -9.87
N THR A 29 3.72 -9.52 -11.10
CA THR A 29 3.86 -10.37 -12.30
C THR A 29 5.34 -10.67 -12.56
N SER A 30 6.21 -9.70 -12.25
CA SER A 30 7.66 -9.85 -12.38
C SER A 30 8.27 -10.76 -11.31
N CYS A 31 7.64 -10.85 -10.14
CA CYS A 31 7.96 -11.85 -9.13
C CYS A 31 6.78 -12.81 -8.94
N GLY A 32 7.01 -14.06 -8.54
CA GLY A 32 5.90 -14.98 -8.37
C GLY A 32 4.92 -14.52 -7.28
N LEU A 33 3.61 -14.61 -7.55
CA LEU A 33 2.53 -14.35 -6.58
C LEU A 33 2.64 -15.14 -5.27
N TYR A 34 3.38 -16.25 -5.28
CA TYR A 34 3.61 -17.10 -4.11
C TYR A 34 4.83 -16.66 -3.28
N ASP A 35 5.65 -15.74 -3.80
CA ASP A 35 6.75 -15.15 -3.06
C ASP A 35 6.19 -14.05 -2.14
N GLY A 36 5.82 -14.47 -0.92
CA GLY A 36 5.19 -13.58 0.05
C GLY A 36 6.05 -12.37 0.43
N VAL A 37 7.38 -12.47 0.31
CA VAL A 37 8.30 -11.34 0.52
C VAL A 37 8.19 -10.34 -0.62
N CYS A 38 8.18 -10.82 -1.87
CA CYS A 38 8.00 -9.94 -3.01
C CYS A 38 6.64 -9.26 -3.03
N VAL A 39 5.55 -10.00 -2.81
CA VAL A 39 4.20 -9.44 -2.78
C VAL A 39 4.10 -8.33 -1.72
N THR A 40 4.62 -8.58 -0.52
CA THR A 40 4.65 -7.56 0.55
C THR A 40 5.44 -6.33 0.13
N THR A 41 6.61 -6.52 -0.51
CA THR A 41 7.44 -5.41 -1.01
C THR A 41 6.72 -4.60 -2.10
N CYS A 42 6.03 -5.26 -3.03
CA CYS A 42 5.25 -4.60 -4.08
C CYS A 42 4.09 -3.79 -3.49
N ILE A 43 3.41 -4.31 -2.46
CA ILE A 43 2.36 -3.58 -1.75
C ILE A 43 2.94 -2.33 -1.07
N THR A 44 4.01 -2.48 -0.28
CA THR A 44 4.64 -1.35 0.42
C THR A 44 5.15 -0.28 -0.54
N LYS A 45 5.64 -0.68 -1.72
CA LYS A 45 6.22 0.24 -2.69
C LYS A 45 5.18 0.99 -3.52
N HIS A 46 4.06 0.35 -3.85
CA HIS A 46 3.11 0.88 -4.84
C HIS A 46 1.73 1.22 -4.25
N LEU A 47 1.34 0.62 -3.12
CA LEU A 47 -0.01 0.72 -2.56
C LEU A 47 -0.06 1.29 -1.14
N GLU A 48 1.02 1.20 -0.36
CA GLU A 48 1.05 1.88 0.94
C GLU A 48 1.22 3.39 0.72
N PRO A 49 0.23 4.22 1.14
CA PRO A 49 0.44 5.64 1.18
C PRO A 49 1.55 5.85 2.20
N GLY A 50 2.62 6.55 1.83
CA GLY A 50 3.76 6.79 2.70
C GLY A 50 3.28 7.27 4.07
N THR A 51 3.20 6.36 5.03
CA THR A 51 3.10 6.73 6.42
C THR A 51 4.47 7.33 6.69
N GLU A 52 4.56 8.66 6.63
CA GLU A 52 5.51 9.32 7.49
C GLU A 52 5.27 8.70 8.87
N LEU A 53 6.21 7.87 9.32
CA LEU A 53 6.19 7.27 10.65
C LEU A 53 6.25 8.41 11.67
N LYS A 54 5.07 8.98 11.96
CA LYS A 54 4.76 9.69 13.19
C LYS A 54 3.92 8.79 14.10
N ASP A 55 4.19 7.49 14.06
CA ASP A 55 3.89 6.63 15.19
C ASP A 55 5.18 6.48 15.99
N GLU A 56 5.33 7.35 16.99
CA GLU A 56 6.16 7.06 18.15
C GLU A 56 5.61 5.77 18.78
N VAL A 57 6.09 4.61 18.32
CA VAL A 57 5.89 3.35 19.04
C VAL A 57 6.73 3.44 20.31
N LYS A 58 6.16 4.03 21.36
CA LYS A 58 6.69 3.95 22.72
C LYS A 58 6.51 2.52 23.20
N PHE A 59 7.44 1.66 22.83
CA PHE A 59 7.55 0.30 23.33
C PHE A 59 8.05 0.35 24.78
N GLU A 60 7.15 0.64 25.72
CA GLU A 60 7.44 0.45 27.15
C GLU A 60 7.33 -1.04 27.48
N ARG A 61 8.46 -1.73 27.33
CA ARG A 61 8.67 -3.06 27.90
C ARG A 61 8.79 -2.90 29.43
N LYS A 62 7.68 -2.96 30.15
CA LYS A 62 7.70 -3.10 31.62
C LYS A 62 8.05 -4.55 31.96
N TYR A 63 9.21 -4.73 32.59
CA TYR A 63 9.55 -5.90 33.39
C TYR A 63 8.77 -5.89 34.70
#